data_AF-A0A6L7Q124-F1
#
_entry.id   AF-A0A6L7Q124-F1
#
_cell.length_a   1.000
_cell.length_b   1.000
_cell.length_c   1.000
_cell.angle_alpha   90.00
_cell.angle_beta   90.00
_cell.angle_gamma   90.00
#
_symmetry.space_group_name_H-M   'P 1'
#
loop_
_entity.id
_entity.type
_entity.pdbx_description
1 polymer ?
#
loop_
_entity_poly.entity_id
_entity_poly.type
_entity_poly.pdbx_seq_one_letter_code
_entity_poly.pdbx_strand_id
1 'polypeptide(L)'
;MEKLWDAWERLKTIEDVDKKKGVKVLLDKAAGSSQSKFRDLIEKEAIALTGAGNGLSIRHSETTQERLESSEQVDYLFLRMFSLIHLILHTTGRVG
;
A
#
# COMPACT_ATOMS: atom_id res chain seq x y z
N MET A 1 -3.68 -10.09 7.68
CA MET A 1 -3.26 -9.70 6.32
C MET A 1 -4.36 -8.94 5.59
N GLU A 2 -5.52 -9.57 5.37
CA GLU A 2 -6.69 -9.01 4.68
C GLU A 2 -7.09 -7.59 5.13
N LYS A 3 -7.24 -7.37 6.46
CA LYS A 3 -7.58 -6.04 7.01
C LYS A 3 -6.60 -4.92 6.61
N LEU A 4 -5.31 -5.23 6.48
CA LEU A 4 -4.29 -4.26 6.12
C LEU A 4 -4.40 -3.88 4.65
N TRP A 5 -4.69 -4.86 3.79
CA TRP A 5 -4.95 -4.63 2.38
C TRP A 5 -6.27 -3.92 2.12
N ASP A 6 -7.28 -4.18 2.93
CA ASP A 6 -8.54 -3.41 2.92
C ASP A 6 -8.32 -1.97 3.32
N ALA A 7 -7.49 -1.71 4.34
CA ALA A 7 -7.10 -0.36 4.71
C ALA A 7 -6.37 0.36 3.56
N TRP A 8 -5.45 -0.34 2.88
CA TRP A 8 -4.80 0.19 1.69
C TRP A 8 -5.79 0.52 0.58
N GLU A 9 -6.72 -0.39 0.23
CA GLU A 9 -7.74 -0.13 -0.80
C GLU A 9 -8.63 1.06 -0.47
N ARG A 10 -9.01 1.22 0.81
CA ARG A 10 -9.79 2.38 1.26
C ARG A 10 -8.99 3.67 1.15
N LEU A 11 -7.71 3.65 1.52
CA LEU A 11 -6.83 4.82 1.41
C LEU A 11 -6.79 5.38 -0.02
N LYS A 12 -6.75 4.51 -1.04
CA LYS A 12 -6.68 4.94 -2.45
C LYS A 12 -7.80 5.88 -2.87
N THR A 13 -8.96 5.82 -2.21
CA THR A 13 -10.14 6.61 -2.56
C THR A 13 -10.42 7.78 -1.61
N ILE A 14 -9.56 8.01 -0.59
CA ILE A 14 -9.81 9.07 0.41
C ILE A 14 -9.68 10.47 -0.19
N GLU A 15 -8.73 10.66 -1.09
CA GLU A 15 -8.46 11.99 -1.69
C GLU A 15 -9.21 12.20 -3.01
N ASP A 16 -9.55 11.13 -3.73
CA ASP A 16 -10.26 11.18 -5.03
C ASP A 16 -10.98 9.84 -5.29
N VAL A 17 -12.12 9.87 -5.98
CA VAL A 17 -12.83 8.67 -6.45
C VAL A 17 -11.98 7.90 -7.46
N ASP A 18 -11.18 8.60 -8.26
CA ASP A 18 -10.14 8.01 -9.10
C ASP A 18 -8.98 7.55 -8.22
N LYS A 19 -8.92 6.23 -7.97
CA LYS A 19 -7.89 5.57 -7.17
C LYS A 19 -6.46 5.98 -7.56
N LYS A 20 -6.17 6.20 -8.85
CA LYS A 20 -4.82 6.57 -9.29
C LYS A 20 -4.48 7.99 -8.87
N LYS A 21 -5.42 8.92 -9.01
CA LYS A 21 -5.26 10.29 -8.55
C LYS A 21 -5.16 10.37 -7.04
N GLY A 22 -6.02 9.64 -6.33
CA GLY A 22 -6.02 9.61 -4.87
C GLY A 22 -4.69 9.10 -4.30
N VAL A 23 -4.17 7.99 -4.84
CA VAL A 23 -2.84 7.47 -4.46
C VAL A 23 -1.74 8.48 -4.76
N LYS A 24 -1.76 9.13 -5.93
CA LYS A 24 -0.75 10.14 -6.27
C LYS A 24 -0.72 11.28 -5.24
N VAL A 25 -1.89 11.82 -4.89
CA VAL A 25 -2.00 12.90 -3.89
C VAL A 25 -1.47 12.45 -2.53
N LEU A 26 -1.81 11.24 -2.09
CA LEU A 26 -1.31 10.69 -0.82
C LEU A 26 0.22 10.55 -0.81
N LEU A 27 0.80 10.03 -1.89
CA LEU A 27 2.25 9.86 -2.00
C LEU A 27 2.98 11.19 -2.12
N ASP A 28 2.41 12.17 -2.82
CA ASP A 28 3.00 13.51 -2.92
C ASP A 28 3.02 14.21 -1.54
N LYS A 29 1.94 14.06 -0.75
CA LYS A 29 1.90 14.51 0.65
C LYS A 29 2.92 13.76 1.52
N ALA A 30 2.99 12.43 1.39
CA ALA A 30 3.90 11.60 2.19
C ALA A 30 5.38 11.88 1.90
N ALA A 31 5.70 12.26 0.66
CA ALA A 31 7.07 12.60 0.27
C ALA A 31 7.47 14.05 0.59
N GLY A 32 6.52 14.91 0.95
CA GLY A 32 6.73 16.36 1.16
C GLY A 32 7.02 17.16 -0.12
N SER A 33 7.50 16.52 -1.18
CA SER A 33 7.70 17.09 -2.51
C SER A 33 7.47 16.05 -3.61
N SER A 34 6.72 16.45 -4.64
CA SER A 34 6.35 15.62 -5.79
C SER A 34 7.52 15.29 -6.73
N GLN A 35 8.69 15.92 -6.56
CA GLN A 35 9.88 15.71 -7.40
C GLN A 35 11.06 15.10 -6.64
N SER A 36 10.83 14.52 -5.45
CA SER A 36 11.89 13.92 -4.66
C SER A 36 12.19 12.48 -5.07
N LYS A 37 13.46 12.05 -4.96
CA LYS A 37 13.83 10.63 -5.11
C LYS A 37 13.06 9.72 -4.15
N PHE A 38 12.70 10.24 -2.98
CA PHE A 38 11.91 9.53 -2.00
C PHE A 38 10.47 9.31 -2.48
N ARG A 39 9.86 10.30 -3.16
CA ARG A 39 8.57 10.13 -3.84
C ARG A 39 8.66 8.93 -4.79
N ASP A 40 9.64 8.90 -5.69
CA ASP A 40 9.76 7.82 -6.69
C ASP A 40 9.92 6.44 -6.04
N LEU A 41 10.64 6.38 -4.92
CA LEU A 41 10.81 5.16 -4.12
C LEU A 41 9.46 4.65 -3.59
N ILE A 42 8.68 5.52 -2.92
CA ILE A 42 7.41 5.11 -2.30
C ILE A 42 6.31 4.84 -3.34
N GLU A 43 6.36 5.44 -4.53
CA GLU A 43 5.46 5.08 -5.63
C GLU A 43 5.75 3.67 -6.16
N LYS A 44 7.02 3.36 -6.41
CA LYS A 44 7.42 2.00 -6.82
C LYS A 44 6.99 0.97 -5.78
N GLU A 45 7.15 1.30 -4.51
CA GLU A 45 6.71 0.47 -3.39
C GLU A 45 5.19 0.27 -3.39
N ALA A 46 4.40 1.33 -3.54
CA ALA A 46 2.95 1.28 -3.59
C ALA A 46 2.41 0.46 -4.78
N ILE A 47 3.07 0.56 -5.94
CA ILE A 47 2.77 -0.24 -7.13
C ILE A 47 3.11 -1.71 -6.88
N ALA A 48 4.31 -2.00 -6.37
CA ALA A 48 4.76 -3.35 -6.09
C ALA A 48 3.85 -4.06 -5.07
N LEU A 49 3.48 -3.36 -3.98
CA LEU A 49 2.56 -3.88 -2.98
C LEU A 49 1.14 -4.06 -3.54
N THR A 50 0.66 -3.16 -4.39
CA THR A 50 -0.63 -3.38 -5.05
C THR A 50 -0.61 -4.61 -5.96
N GLY A 51 0.48 -4.81 -6.71
CA GLY A 51 0.68 -6.00 -7.53
C GLY A 51 0.74 -7.28 -6.69
N ALA A 52 1.53 -7.28 -5.61
CA ALA A 52 1.64 -8.39 -4.67
C ALA A 52 0.27 -8.77 -4.09
N GLY A 53 -0.56 -7.78 -3.73
CA GLY A 53 -1.93 -8.00 -3.26
C GLY A 53 -2.87 -8.70 -4.21
N ASN A 54 -2.70 -8.42 -5.51
CA ASN A 54 -3.54 -8.97 -6.57
C ASN A 54 -3.03 -10.33 -7.06
N GLY A 55 -1.73 -10.59 -6.97
CA GLY A 55 -1.10 -11.81 -7.48
C GLY A 55 -0.94 -12.92 -6.43
N LEU A 56 -0.82 -12.54 -5.15
CA LEU A 56 -0.65 -13.48 -4.05
C LEU A 56 -1.99 -13.70 -3.34
N SER A 57 -2.19 -14.91 -2.81
CA SER A 57 -3.41 -15.28 -2.09
C SER A 57 -3.48 -14.64 -0.69
N ILE A 58 -3.62 -13.31 -0.65
CA ILE A 58 -3.62 -12.47 0.55
C ILE A 58 -5.04 -12.18 1.05
N ARG A 59 -6.02 -12.19 0.14
CA ARG A 59 -7.47 -12.22 0.44
C ARG A 59 -8.00 -13.62 0.17
N HIS A 60 -9.05 -14.03 0.89
CA HIS A 60 -9.67 -15.37 0.84
C HIS A 60 -9.53 -16.05 -0.53
N SER A 61 -8.53 -16.94 -0.60
CA SER A 61 -8.29 -18.00 -1.59
C SER A 61 -9.11 -17.92 -2.88
N GLU A 62 -8.70 -17.06 -3.81
CA GLU A 62 -8.97 -17.34 -5.23
C GLU A 62 -7.93 -18.37 -5.70
N THR A 63 -8.43 -19.50 -6.22
CA THR A 63 -7.68 -20.72 -6.61
C THR A 63 -6.58 -20.48 -7.65
N THR A 64 -6.52 -19.30 -8.25
CA THR A 64 -5.57 -18.87 -9.28
C THR A 64 -4.36 -18.08 -8.75
N GLN A 65 -4.30 -17.74 -7.47
CA GLN A 65 -3.24 -16.92 -6.89
C GLN A 65 -2.12 -17.77 -6.27
N GLU A 66 -0.86 -17.33 -6.43
CA GLU A 66 0.29 -17.99 -5.82
C GLU A 66 0.20 -17.87 -4.29
N ARG A 67 0.34 -19.01 -3.60
CA ARG A 67 0.24 -19.06 -2.15
C ARG A 67 1.62 -18.78 -1.54
N LEU A 68 1.64 -17.92 -0.52
CA LEU A 68 2.83 -17.73 0.29
C LEU A 68 3.19 -19.04 1.00
N GLU A 69 4.46 -19.42 0.91
CA GLU A 69 4.98 -20.72 1.34
C GLU A 69 5.33 -20.73 2.83
N SER A 70 5.55 -19.55 3.43
CA SER A 70 5.99 -19.43 4.82
C SER A 70 5.42 -18.21 5.55
N SER A 71 5.42 -18.28 6.89
CA SER A 71 5.04 -17.16 7.78
C SER A 71 5.93 -15.94 7.58
N GLU A 72 7.21 -16.15 7.28
CA GLU A 72 8.19 -15.07 7.12
C GLU A 72 7.89 -14.24 5.86
N GLN A 73 7.42 -14.87 4.78
CA GLN A 73 6.99 -14.16 3.57
C GLN A 73 5.73 -13.33 3.84
N VAL A 74 4.82 -13.87 4.66
CA VAL A 74 3.62 -13.16 5.13
C VAL A 74 4.01 -11.94 5.94
N ASP A 75 4.89 -12.11 6.93
CA ASP A 75 5.34 -11.04 7.81
C ASP A 75 6.09 -9.94 7.04
N TYR A 76 6.94 -10.32 6.08
CA TYR A 76 7.64 -9.38 5.23
C TYR A 76 6.68 -8.46 4.47
N LEU A 77 5.67 -9.03 3.81
CA LEU A 77 4.67 -8.25 3.06
C LEU A 77 3.78 -7.42 3.99
N PHE A 78 3.43 -7.97 5.15
CA PHE A 78 2.68 -7.26 6.17
C PHE A 78 3.44 -6.01 6.64
N LEU A 79 4.72 -6.16 7.02
CA LEU A 79 5.54 -5.06 7.53
C LEU A 79 5.76 -3.98 6.47
N ARG A 80 5.94 -4.35 5.21
CA ARG A 80 6.06 -3.39 4.10
C ARG A 80 4.79 -2.58 3.91
N MET A 81 3.64 -3.25 3.81
CA MET A 81 2.35 -2.57 3.65
C MET A 81 2.03 -1.71 4.88
N PHE A 82 2.32 -2.20 6.09
CA PHE A 82 2.12 -1.46 7.32
C PHE A 82 2.96 -0.18 7.34
N SER A 83 4.26 -0.29 7.00
CA SER A 83 5.17 0.85 6.96
C SER A 83 4.71 1.93 5.98
N LEU A 84 4.22 1.53 4.80
CA LEU A 84 3.68 2.46 3.80
C LEU A 84 2.42 3.17 4.30
N ILE A 85 1.46 2.41 4.84
CA ILE A 85 0.22 2.96 5.40
C ILE A 85 0.53 3.91 6.56
N HIS A 86 1.40 3.49 7.48
CA HIS A 86 1.81 4.29 8.63
C HIS A 86 2.43 5.61 8.20
N LEU A 87 3.35 5.59 7.22
CA LEU A 87 3.93 6.80 6.63
C LEU A 87 2.84 7.73 6.09
N ILE A 88 1.92 7.23 5.27
CA ILE A 88 0.85 8.03 4.67
C ILE A 88 -0.06 8.64 5.76
N LEU A 89 -0.47 7.84 6.75
CA LEU A 89 -1.36 8.31 7.79
C LEU A 89 -0.71 9.39 8.67
N HIS A 90 0.55 9.18 9.07
CA HIS A 90 1.30 10.13 9.89
C HIS A 90 1.53 11.45 9.13
N THR A 91 2.00 11.38 7.89
CA THR A 91 2.27 12.56 7.06
C THR A 91 1.03 13.34 6.66
N THR A 92 -0.14 12.68 6.62
CA THR A 92 -1.41 13.34 6.30
C THR A 92 -2.21 13.78 7.54
N GLY A 93 -1.66 13.67 8.74
CA GLY A 93 -2.30 14.10 9.99
C GLY A 93 -3.52 13.26 10.38
N ARG A 94 -3.58 12.00 9.92
CA ARG A 94 -4.70 11.07 10.16
C ARG A 94 -4.45 10.11 11.31
N VAL A 95 -3.25 10.15 11.87
CA VAL A 95 -2.86 9.47 13.11
C VAL A 95 -2.26 10.55 14.01
N GLY A 96 -2.91 10.76 15.15
CA GLY A 96 -2.54 11.67 16.23
C GLY A 96 -3.06 11.12 17.54
#